data_AF-A0A9X0BBU1-F1
#
_entry.id   AF-A0A9X0BBU1-F1
#
_cell.length_a   1.000
_cell.length_b   1.000
_cell.length_c   1.000
_cell.angle_alpha   90.00
_cell.angle_beta   90.00
_cell.angle_gamma   90.00
#
_symmetry.space_group_name_H-M   'P 1'
#
loop_
_entity.id
_entity.type
_entity.pdbx_description
1 polymer ?
#
loop_
_entity_poly.entity_id
_entity_poly.type
_entity_poly.pdbx_seq_one_letter_code
_entity_poly.pdbx_strand_id
1 'polypeptide(L)'
;MRHEKRMKRRATDVLYGSPLKSARFRDPSPDESESLDTAIHIEEGMSVAAIEKQKSRRNLAAELQRLKKDVADLTKWTGEIESGTDNLEQDGRELNKFLAMLTEESSYINRPMAHKAPTPISSLLSTLLPFSTNIPRPSRQASPLPTNPFALKSSSQSKSYLTVFAPLALNAQTSRNSEANSLLETHTLRFTAPSPFPRALYNVSVVYETNPENQTITSVSVPTGNESKKRQVPETLRRWIDSRLGNPLLNLDVATLCWGINRYWEASLARAQLWAHIEKKYGRASLARNGKDKDDVPALHGGGVIKLSELRRLVPHLERNTMVINPASSNTKPRILLSNVLAMDDWTGEPQLRPELSVSVSHASGEASRKIDVETKKLFHGLLSEHGAGTAQGLVGVMRADVILRATNGALGVVLGS
;
A
#
# COMPACT_ATOMS: atom_id res chain seq x y z
N MET A 1 -22.49 -6.89 77.78
CA MET A 1 -22.18 -8.22 77.18
C MET A 1 -20.80 -8.10 76.57
N ARG A 2 -19.75 -8.67 77.20
CA ARG A 2 -19.22 -10.06 77.10
C ARG A 2 -18.30 -10.27 75.89
N HIS A 3 -17.02 -10.50 76.19
CA HIS A 3 -15.91 -10.74 75.26
C HIS A 3 -15.82 -12.20 74.78
N GLU A 4 -15.46 -12.36 73.50
CA GLU A 4 -14.23 -13.02 73.01
C GLU A 4 -13.47 -13.99 73.96
N LYS A 5 -13.24 -15.25 73.53
CA LYS A 5 -11.89 -15.84 73.24
C LYS A 5 -11.83 -17.40 73.21
N ARG A 6 -10.92 -17.86 72.33
CA ARG A 6 -9.92 -18.96 72.48
C ARG A 6 -10.10 -20.31 71.76
N MET A 7 -8.92 -20.91 71.52
CA MET A 7 -8.53 -21.87 70.48
C MET A 7 -7.63 -22.96 71.10
N LYS A 8 -7.73 -24.22 70.66
CA LYS A 8 -6.77 -25.37 70.74
C LYS A 8 -7.51 -26.66 70.30
N ARG A 9 -6.95 -27.77 69.80
CA ARG A 9 -5.78 -28.21 68.99
C ARG A 9 -5.60 -29.72 69.26
N ARG A 10 -5.44 -30.56 68.21
CA ARG A 10 -4.88 -31.96 68.20
C ARG A 10 -5.75 -33.07 68.88
N ALA A 11 -5.62 -34.37 68.55
CA ALA A 11 -4.66 -35.13 67.69
C ALA A 11 -5.25 -36.49 67.19
N THR A 12 -4.59 -37.15 66.20
CA THR A 12 -4.44 -38.64 65.97
C THR A 12 -5.72 -39.52 65.81
N ASP A 13 -5.82 -40.70 65.15
CA ASP A 13 -4.95 -41.60 64.34
C ASP A 13 -5.85 -42.78 63.77
N VAL A 14 -5.50 -43.72 62.85
CA VAL A 14 -4.40 -43.95 61.88
C VAL A 14 -4.77 -45.12 60.91
N LEU A 15 -4.15 -45.23 59.72
CA LEU A 15 -4.11 -46.40 58.76
C LEU A 15 -5.45 -46.82 58.09
N TYR A 16 -5.52 -47.34 56.85
CA TYR A 16 -4.57 -47.97 55.90
C TYR A 16 -4.53 -47.16 54.57
N GLY A 17 -3.67 -47.35 53.56
CA GLY A 17 -2.57 -48.30 53.31
C GLY A 17 -2.36 -48.42 51.78
N SER A 18 -1.16 -48.12 51.26
CA SER A 18 -0.87 -48.01 49.80
C SER A 18 -0.26 -49.30 49.24
N PRO A 19 -0.44 -49.57 47.93
CA PRO A 19 0.73 -49.59 47.02
C PRO A 19 0.36 -49.00 45.62
N LEU A 20 1.22 -48.30 44.84
CA LEU A 20 2.68 -48.36 44.72
C LEU A 20 3.31 -46.96 44.54
N LYS A 21 4.36 -46.70 45.34
CA LYS A 21 5.52 -45.86 45.00
C LYS A 21 6.33 -46.57 43.88
N SER A 22 7.25 -45.98 43.11
CA SER A 22 7.66 -44.58 42.87
C SER A 22 8.74 -44.61 41.78
N ALA A 23 8.78 -43.63 40.88
CA ALA A 23 9.98 -43.33 40.09
C ALA A 23 10.25 -41.82 40.15
N ARG A 24 11.18 -41.42 41.03
CA ARG A 24 11.77 -40.08 40.95
C ARG A 24 12.70 -40.09 39.75
N PHE A 25 12.54 -39.14 38.82
CA PHE A 25 13.68 -38.65 38.05
C PHE A 25 14.06 -37.26 38.54
N ARG A 26 15.36 -37.03 38.57
CA ARG A 26 16.06 -35.92 39.21
C ARG A 26 16.59 -35.05 38.08
N ASP A 27 16.31 -33.76 38.10
CA ASP A 27 16.95 -32.81 37.20
C ASP A 27 18.47 -32.80 37.43
N PRO A 28 19.29 -32.88 36.37
CA PRO A 28 20.67 -32.38 36.37
C PRO A 28 20.71 -30.95 35.81
N SER A 29 21.49 -30.10 36.48
CA SER A 29 21.87 -28.75 36.05
C SER A 29 22.81 -28.77 34.82
N PRO A 30 23.09 -27.63 34.18
CA PRO A 30 24.05 -27.57 33.07
C PRO A 30 25.49 -27.83 33.51
N ASP A 31 26.35 -28.01 32.51
CA ASP A 31 27.81 -28.22 32.57
C ASP A 31 28.30 -29.56 33.13
N GLU A 32 28.25 -30.62 32.32
CA GLU A 32 29.42 -31.49 32.09
C GLU A 32 29.44 -31.93 30.60
N SER A 33 30.60 -31.80 29.96
CA SER A 33 30.87 -32.33 28.62
C SER A 33 31.60 -33.67 28.72
N GLU A 34 31.58 -34.45 27.65
CA GLU A 34 32.36 -35.69 27.45
C GLU A 34 31.92 -36.94 28.22
N SER A 35 31.09 -37.76 27.57
CA SER A 35 31.51 -39.13 27.24
C SER A 35 30.66 -39.71 26.10
N LEU A 36 31.33 -40.19 25.06
CA LEU A 36 30.78 -41.16 24.13
C LEU A 36 30.62 -42.53 24.84
N ASP A 37 29.99 -43.49 24.15
CA ASP A 37 30.00 -44.92 24.48
C ASP A 37 29.10 -45.41 25.63
N THR A 38 27.78 -45.33 25.44
CA THR A 38 26.90 -46.46 25.79
C THR A 38 25.72 -46.59 24.81
N ALA A 39 26.01 -46.88 23.54
CA ALA A 39 25.03 -46.99 22.46
C ALA A 39 24.84 -48.45 21.97
N ILE A 40 24.66 -49.41 22.89
CA ILE A 40 24.37 -50.81 22.56
C ILE A 40 23.29 -51.36 23.53
N HIS A 41 22.31 -52.08 22.99
CA HIS A 41 21.14 -52.68 23.65
C HIS A 41 20.12 -51.72 24.29
N ILE A 42 19.08 -51.36 23.53
CA ILE A 42 17.68 -51.86 23.66
C ILE A 42 16.93 -51.39 22.40
N GLU A 43 16.79 -52.24 21.38
CA GLU A 43 15.90 -52.01 20.23
C GLU A 43 14.86 -53.14 20.02
N GLU A 44 14.95 -54.26 20.74
CA GLU A 44 13.99 -55.36 20.63
C GLU A 44 12.73 -55.07 21.46
N GLY A 45 11.64 -54.68 20.79
CA GLY A 45 10.30 -54.57 21.39
C GLY A 45 9.47 -53.36 20.97
N MET A 46 10.04 -52.39 20.24
CA MET A 46 9.29 -51.22 19.77
C MET A 46 8.57 -51.52 18.44
N SER A 47 7.24 -51.36 18.41
CA SER A 47 6.47 -51.50 17.18
C SER A 47 6.85 -50.42 16.16
N VAL A 48 6.63 -50.70 14.86
CA VAL A 48 6.93 -49.76 13.76
C VAL A 48 6.32 -48.37 14.01
N ALA A 49 5.09 -48.33 14.53
CA ALA A 49 4.40 -47.09 14.91
C ALA A 49 5.07 -46.35 16.10
N ALA A 50 5.72 -47.05 17.02
CA ALA A 50 6.47 -46.43 18.12
C ALA A 50 7.79 -45.81 17.62
N ILE A 51 8.49 -46.47 16.70
CA ILE A 51 9.70 -45.95 16.04
C ILE A 51 9.36 -44.71 15.19
N GLU A 52 8.29 -44.77 14.41
CA GLU A 52 7.80 -43.63 13.61
C GLU A 52 7.35 -42.45 14.49
N LYS A 53 6.67 -42.73 15.62
CA LYS A 53 6.31 -41.73 16.64
C LYS A 53 7.53 -41.09 17.32
N GLN A 54 8.61 -41.85 17.52
CA GLN A 54 9.86 -41.33 18.07
C GLN A 54 10.63 -40.48 17.04
N LYS A 55 10.66 -40.91 15.76
CA LYS A 55 11.25 -40.16 14.66
C LYS A 55 10.52 -38.83 14.41
N SER A 56 9.19 -38.85 14.33
CA SER A 56 8.39 -37.62 14.22
C SER A 56 8.57 -36.69 15.42
N ARG A 57 8.62 -37.21 16.67
CA ARG A 57 8.95 -36.39 17.86
C ARG A 57 10.33 -35.74 17.77
N ARG A 58 11.36 -36.46 17.32
CA ARG A 58 12.71 -35.89 17.10
C ARG A 58 12.68 -34.79 16.04
N ASN A 59 11.98 -35.01 14.93
CA ASN A 59 11.84 -34.02 13.85
C ASN A 59 11.13 -32.74 14.33
N LEU A 60 9.98 -32.86 15.01
CA LEU A 60 9.27 -31.70 15.57
C LEU A 60 10.10 -30.97 16.64
N ALA A 61 10.89 -31.68 17.44
CA ALA A 61 11.77 -31.05 18.43
C ALA A 61 12.90 -30.24 17.76
N ALA A 62 13.50 -30.78 16.68
CA ALA A 62 14.49 -30.06 15.89
C ALA A 62 13.89 -28.85 15.17
N GLU A 63 12.68 -28.98 14.62
CA GLU A 63 11.93 -27.90 13.95
C GLU A 63 11.55 -26.78 14.94
N LEU A 64 11.13 -27.13 16.16
CA LEU A 64 10.87 -26.14 17.23
C LEU A 64 12.15 -25.44 17.71
N GLN A 65 13.28 -26.14 17.82
CA GLN A 65 14.57 -25.50 18.15
C GLN A 65 15.05 -24.58 17.03
N ARG A 66 14.90 -24.99 15.77
CA ARG A 66 15.17 -24.16 14.60
C ARG A 66 14.31 -22.89 14.62
N LEU A 67 12.98 -23.03 14.70
CA LEU A 67 12.06 -21.89 14.70
C LEU A 67 12.31 -20.95 15.88
N LYS A 68 12.66 -21.47 17.07
CA LYS A 68 13.04 -20.65 18.22
C LYS A 68 14.31 -19.83 17.97
N LYS A 69 15.27 -20.37 17.21
CA LYS A 69 16.48 -19.63 16.79
C LYS A 69 16.13 -18.58 15.73
N ASP A 70 15.35 -18.94 14.72
CA ASP A 70 14.96 -18.05 13.63
C ASP A 70 14.16 -16.83 14.17
N VAL A 71 13.26 -17.05 15.14
CA VAL A 71 12.56 -15.98 15.88
C VAL A 71 13.52 -15.13 16.72
N ALA A 72 14.50 -15.73 17.39
CA ALA A 72 15.49 -14.97 18.16
C ALA A 72 16.33 -14.05 17.26
N ASP A 73 16.83 -14.57 16.13
CA ASP A 73 17.51 -13.78 15.09
C ASP A 73 16.59 -12.63 14.61
N LEU A 74 15.34 -12.90 14.22
CA LEU A 74 14.37 -11.88 13.78
C LEU A 74 14.09 -10.78 14.83
N THR A 75 13.99 -11.15 16.11
CA THR A 75 13.80 -10.15 17.18
C THR A 75 15.03 -9.27 17.39
N LYS A 76 16.24 -9.82 17.22
CA LYS A 76 17.50 -9.05 17.23
C LYS A 76 17.53 -8.06 16.06
N TRP A 77 17.21 -8.51 14.85
CA TRP A 77 17.09 -7.67 13.65
C TRP A 77 16.12 -6.51 13.83
N THR A 78 14.98 -6.77 14.45
CA THR A 78 13.97 -5.73 14.72
C THR A 78 14.53 -4.65 15.65
N GLY A 79 15.23 -5.04 16.72
CA GLY A 79 15.89 -4.09 17.64
C GLY A 79 17.06 -3.31 17.01
N GLU A 80 17.81 -3.92 16.09
CA GLU A 80 18.91 -3.27 15.37
C GLU A 80 18.39 -2.21 14.37
N ILE A 81 17.24 -2.45 13.74
CA ILE A 81 16.54 -1.47 12.90
C ILE A 81 15.93 -0.34 13.75
N GLU A 82 15.26 -0.67 14.87
CA GLU A 82 14.63 0.33 15.76
C GLU A 82 15.65 1.24 16.47
N SER A 83 16.88 0.77 16.68
CA SER A 83 17.96 1.54 17.30
C SER A 83 18.73 2.46 16.33
N GLY A 84 18.40 2.45 15.04
CA GLY A 84 18.83 3.49 14.09
C GLY A 84 20.34 3.56 13.84
N THR A 85 21.02 2.41 13.81
CA THR A 85 22.44 2.37 13.42
C THR A 85 22.60 2.31 11.90
N ASP A 86 23.27 3.31 11.31
CA ASP A 86 23.45 3.51 9.85
C ASP A 86 24.29 2.41 9.12
N ASN A 87 24.49 1.24 9.72
CA ASN A 87 25.34 0.17 9.16
C ASN A 87 24.66 -0.66 8.04
N LEU A 88 23.37 -0.42 7.77
CA LEU A 88 22.56 -1.19 6.81
C LEU A 88 23.03 -1.07 5.35
N GLU A 89 23.82 -0.05 4.98
CA GLU A 89 24.42 0.04 3.63
C GLU A 89 25.62 -0.90 3.43
N GLN A 90 26.19 -1.50 4.49
CA GLN A 90 27.51 -2.15 4.41
C GLN A 90 27.52 -3.70 4.42
N ASP A 91 26.46 -4.39 4.85
CA ASP A 91 26.42 -5.86 4.81
C ASP A 91 25.23 -6.47 4.05
N GLY A 92 25.32 -6.38 2.72
CA GLY A 92 24.39 -7.03 1.80
C GLY A 92 24.29 -8.56 1.95
N ARG A 93 25.18 -9.24 2.70
CA ARG A 93 25.01 -10.66 3.01
C ARG A 93 23.91 -10.89 4.05
N GLU A 94 23.71 -9.96 4.97
CA GLU A 94 22.71 -10.11 6.01
C GLU A 94 21.30 -9.82 5.48
N LEU A 95 21.15 -8.85 4.57
CA LEU A 95 19.92 -8.70 3.78
C LEU A 95 19.60 -9.95 2.96
N ASN A 96 20.61 -10.57 2.33
CA ASN A 96 20.42 -11.83 1.61
C ASN A 96 20.06 -13.00 2.54
N LYS A 97 20.62 -13.06 3.77
CA LYS A 97 20.21 -14.03 4.81
C LYS A 97 18.75 -13.81 5.22
N PHE A 98 18.31 -12.56 5.39
CA PHE A 98 16.93 -12.21 5.69
C PHE A 98 15.96 -12.61 4.57
N LEU A 99 16.29 -12.29 3.31
CA LEU A 99 15.52 -12.70 2.14
C LEU A 99 15.47 -14.24 2.00
N ALA A 100 16.57 -14.94 2.31
CA ALA A 100 16.61 -16.39 2.36
C ALA A 100 15.67 -16.96 3.45
N MET A 101 15.66 -16.40 4.65
CA MET A 101 14.74 -16.83 5.73
C MET A 101 13.27 -16.62 5.34
N LEU A 102 12.91 -15.43 4.81
CA LEU A 102 11.54 -15.15 4.35
C LEU A 102 11.09 -16.08 3.21
N THR A 103 11.98 -16.38 2.26
CA THR A 103 11.65 -17.27 1.13
C THR A 103 11.58 -18.73 1.56
N GLU A 104 12.45 -19.21 2.46
CA GLU A 104 12.38 -20.57 3.00
C GLU A 104 11.09 -20.79 3.82
N GLU A 105 10.68 -19.83 4.65
CA GLU A 105 9.42 -19.91 5.41
C GLU A 105 8.19 -19.94 4.47
N SER A 106 8.21 -19.18 3.37
CA SER A 106 7.15 -19.21 2.34
C SER A 106 6.99 -20.58 1.65
N SER A 107 8.04 -21.41 1.68
CA SER A 107 8.04 -22.77 1.09
C SER A 107 7.14 -23.73 1.87
N TYR A 108 7.05 -23.55 3.19
CA TYR A 108 6.20 -24.36 4.07
C TYR A 108 4.72 -24.04 3.90
N ILE A 109 4.37 -22.77 3.66
CA ILE A 109 3.00 -22.30 3.46
C ILE A 109 2.41 -22.84 2.14
N ASN A 110 3.25 -23.01 1.12
CA ASN A 110 2.85 -23.50 -0.21
C ASN A 110 2.92 -25.03 -0.37
N ARG A 111 3.12 -25.79 0.72
CA ARG A 111 3.14 -27.26 0.65
C ARG A 111 1.75 -27.78 0.22
N PRO A 112 1.62 -28.53 -0.89
CA PRO A 112 0.31 -29.02 -1.33
C PRO A 112 -0.37 -29.81 -0.20
N MET A 113 -1.61 -29.44 0.13
CA MET A 113 -2.39 -30.21 1.09
C MET A 113 -2.51 -31.65 0.58
N ALA A 114 -2.11 -32.62 1.41
CA ALA A 114 -2.28 -34.03 1.08
C ALA A 114 -3.75 -34.28 0.73
N HIS A 115 -4.02 -34.69 -0.51
CA HIS A 115 -5.37 -34.97 -0.98
C HIS A 115 -6.02 -35.98 -0.03
N LYS A 116 -7.09 -35.57 0.68
CA LYS A 116 -7.91 -36.51 1.44
C LYS A 116 -8.41 -37.57 0.47
N ALA A 117 -8.12 -38.84 0.76
CA ALA A 117 -8.62 -39.95 -0.02
C ALA A 117 -10.15 -39.82 -0.19
N PRO A 118 -10.70 -40.10 -1.39
CA PRO A 118 -12.12 -39.98 -1.63
C PRO A 118 -12.89 -40.87 -0.65
N THR A 119 -13.93 -40.32 -0.03
CA THR A 119 -14.82 -41.11 0.84
C THR A 119 -15.43 -42.26 0.04
N PRO A 120 -15.32 -43.52 0.51
CA PRO A 120 -15.74 -44.66 -0.28
C PRO A 120 -17.26 -44.63 -0.51
N ILE A 121 -17.67 -44.96 -1.74
CA ILE A 121 -19.08 -44.91 -2.18
C ILE A 121 -19.99 -45.75 -1.27
N SER A 122 -19.45 -46.80 -0.65
CA SER A 122 -20.14 -47.60 0.38
C SER A 122 -20.73 -46.75 1.51
N SER A 123 -20.03 -45.72 2.00
CA SER A 123 -20.52 -44.81 3.04
C SER A 123 -21.73 -43.96 2.61
N LEU A 124 -21.87 -43.73 1.29
CA LEU A 124 -22.99 -43.01 0.70
C LEU A 124 -24.18 -43.96 0.51
N LEU A 125 -23.93 -45.19 0.05
CA LEU A 125 -24.94 -46.26 -0.04
C LEU A 125 -25.50 -46.68 1.32
N SER A 126 -24.70 -46.64 2.39
CA SER A 126 -25.20 -46.87 3.76
C SER A 126 -26.33 -45.92 4.15
N THR A 127 -26.36 -44.68 3.63
CA THR A 127 -27.43 -43.72 3.94
C THR A 127 -28.76 -43.98 3.21
N LEU A 128 -28.78 -44.91 2.26
CA LEU A 128 -29.97 -45.30 1.49
C LEU A 128 -30.63 -46.58 2.02
N LEU A 129 -30.05 -47.25 3.02
CA LEU A 129 -30.61 -48.47 3.61
C LEU A 129 -31.57 -48.12 4.76
N PRO A 130 -32.81 -48.65 4.76
CA PRO A 130 -33.88 -48.24 5.69
C PRO A 130 -33.63 -48.58 7.17
N PHE A 131 -32.57 -49.32 7.48
CA PHE A 131 -32.17 -49.70 8.84
C PHE A 131 -30.73 -49.28 9.20
N SER A 132 -30.14 -48.33 8.48
CA SER A 132 -28.89 -47.70 8.92
C SER A 132 -29.14 -46.97 10.24
N THR A 133 -28.71 -47.58 11.35
CA THR A 133 -28.79 -46.95 12.68
C THR A 133 -28.11 -45.58 12.64
N ASN A 134 -28.69 -44.61 13.34
CA ASN A 134 -28.15 -43.26 13.44
C ASN A 134 -26.84 -43.27 14.24
N ILE A 135 -25.74 -43.65 13.59
CA ILE A 135 -24.40 -43.39 14.09
C ILE A 135 -24.33 -41.87 14.31
N PRO A 136 -24.07 -41.40 15.54
CA PRO A 136 -23.91 -39.98 15.78
C PRO A 136 -22.81 -39.49 14.84
N ARG A 137 -23.16 -38.61 13.88
CA ARG A 137 -22.14 -37.94 13.08
C ARG A 137 -21.20 -37.31 14.09
N PRO A 138 -19.88 -37.61 14.10
CA PRO A 138 -18.96 -36.79 14.85
C PRO A 138 -19.26 -35.36 14.40
N SER A 139 -19.55 -34.49 15.37
CA SER A 139 -20.08 -33.16 15.06
C SER A 139 -19.22 -32.59 13.95
N ARG A 140 -19.85 -32.23 12.82
CA ARG A 140 -19.11 -31.75 11.65
C ARG A 140 -18.49 -30.45 12.08
N GLN A 141 -17.31 -30.53 12.69
CA GLN A 141 -16.43 -29.42 12.92
C GLN A 141 -16.22 -28.89 11.52
N ALA A 142 -16.95 -27.82 11.20
CA ALA A 142 -16.62 -26.99 10.09
C ALA A 142 -15.15 -26.66 10.33
N SER A 143 -14.29 -27.20 9.46
CA SER A 143 -12.87 -26.84 9.45
C SER A 143 -12.85 -25.33 9.59
N PRO A 144 -12.25 -24.79 10.68
CA PRO A 144 -12.43 -23.40 11.04
C PRO A 144 -12.16 -22.56 9.80
N LEU A 145 -13.06 -21.61 9.47
CA LEU A 145 -12.92 -20.80 8.27
C LEU A 145 -11.46 -20.32 8.21
N PRO A 146 -10.77 -20.50 7.06
CA PRO A 146 -9.34 -20.30 6.96
C PRO A 146 -9.01 -18.93 7.56
N THR A 147 -8.44 -18.97 8.75
CA THR A 147 -8.35 -17.79 9.60
C THR A 147 -7.14 -17.04 9.11
N ASN A 148 -7.38 -16.13 8.15
CA ASN A 148 -6.35 -15.28 7.60
C ASN A 148 -5.60 -14.64 8.80
N PRO A 149 -4.29 -14.90 8.98
CA PRO A 149 -3.56 -14.37 10.13
C PRO A 149 -3.45 -12.84 10.08
N PHE A 150 -3.65 -12.23 8.91
CA PHE A 150 -3.77 -10.79 8.68
C PHE A 150 -5.21 -10.26 8.79
N ALA A 151 -6.21 -11.10 9.10
CA ALA A 151 -7.55 -10.61 9.39
C ALA A 151 -7.52 -9.80 10.69
N LEU A 152 -7.64 -8.48 10.53
CA LEU A 152 -7.63 -7.52 11.63
C LEU A 152 -8.73 -7.85 12.64
N LYS A 153 -8.35 -8.38 13.81
CA LYS A 153 -9.26 -8.89 14.84
C LYS A 153 -10.07 -7.79 15.57
N SER A 154 -9.97 -6.55 15.10
CA SER A 154 -10.82 -5.42 15.48
C SER A 154 -11.06 -4.54 14.25
N SER A 155 -12.33 -4.32 13.89
CA SER A 155 -12.69 -3.51 12.72
C SER A 155 -12.27 -2.05 12.86
N SER A 156 -11.99 -1.57 14.08
CA SER A 156 -11.57 -0.20 14.39
C SER A 156 -10.25 0.21 13.72
N GLN A 157 -9.33 -0.71 13.46
CA GLN A 157 -8.08 -0.42 12.72
C GLN A 157 -8.17 -0.70 11.22
N SER A 158 -9.22 -1.38 10.73
CA SER A 158 -9.34 -1.75 9.31
C SER A 158 -9.27 -0.54 8.36
N LYS A 159 -9.85 0.59 8.76
CA LYS A 159 -9.93 1.78 7.92
C LYS A 159 -8.56 2.40 7.61
N SER A 160 -7.62 2.42 8.57
CA SER A 160 -6.27 2.94 8.30
C SER A 160 -5.55 2.06 7.29
N TYR A 161 -5.53 0.74 7.50
CA TYR A 161 -4.87 -0.20 6.59
C TYR A 161 -5.45 -0.17 5.16
N LEU A 162 -6.77 -0.08 5.01
CA LEU A 162 -7.43 0.02 3.71
C LEU A 162 -7.19 1.35 2.98
N THR A 163 -6.66 2.38 3.65
CA THR A 163 -6.45 3.72 3.06
C THR A 163 -4.99 4.18 3.02
N VAL A 164 -4.02 3.38 3.50
CA VAL A 164 -2.58 3.75 3.48
C VAL A 164 -2.10 4.17 2.09
N PHE A 165 -2.55 3.46 1.05
CA PHE A 165 -2.15 3.68 -0.34
C PHE A 165 -3.21 4.46 -1.14
N ALA A 166 -4.24 5.01 -0.50
CA ALA A 166 -5.28 5.78 -1.18
C ALA A 166 -4.90 7.28 -1.17
N PRO A 167 -4.63 7.90 -2.34
CA PRO A 167 -4.24 9.32 -2.39
C PRO A 167 -5.40 10.28 -2.11
N LEU A 168 -6.63 9.78 -2.05
CA LEU A 168 -7.84 10.51 -1.69
C LEU A 168 -8.58 9.85 -0.51
N ALA A 169 -9.24 10.68 0.31
CA ALA A 169 -10.09 10.20 1.37
C ALA A 169 -11.44 9.69 0.81
N LEU A 170 -11.62 8.36 0.84
CA LEU A 170 -12.83 7.66 0.42
C LEU A 170 -13.89 7.59 1.53
N ASN A 171 -15.13 7.88 1.17
CA ASN A 171 -16.32 7.54 1.95
C ASN A 171 -17.29 6.75 1.05
N ALA A 172 -17.83 5.64 1.55
CA ALA A 172 -18.73 4.76 0.82
C ALA A 172 -20.06 4.64 1.56
N GLN A 173 -21.17 4.76 0.84
CA GLN A 173 -22.53 4.59 1.34
C GLN A 173 -23.29 3.65 0.40
N THR A 174 -23.98 2.66 0.97
CA THR A 174 -24.89 1.77 0.23
C THR A 174 -26.32 2.02 0.69
N SER A 175 -27.26 2.10 -0.25
CA SER A 175 -28.70 2.09 -0.01
C SER A 175 -29.34 1.01 -0.87
N ARG A 176 -30.18 0.16 -0.27
CA ARG A 176 -30.93 -0.86 -0.98
C ARG A 176 -32.34 -0.34 -1.27
N ASN A 177 -32.73 -0.33 -2.54
CA ASN A 177 -34.10 0.00 -2.94
C ASN A 177 -34.90 -1.29 -3.02
N SER A 178 -35.78 -1.51 -2.04
CA SER A 178 -36.71 -2.64 -2.02
C SER A 178 -38.06 -2.23 -2.63
N GLU A 179 -38.08 -2.00 -3.94
CA GLU A 179 -39.33 -1.98 -4.71
C GLU A 179 -39.65 -3.38 -5.23
N ALA A 180 -40.94 -3.66 -5.43
CA ALA A 180 -41.53 -4.97 -5.20
C ALA A 180 -41.07 -6.15 -6.10
N ASN A 181 -40.23 -5.92 -7.12
CA ASN A 181 -39.70 -6.97 -8.02
C ASN A 181 -38.24 -6.74 -8.48
N SER A 182 -37.48 -5.81 -7.86
CA SER A 182 -36.08 -5.59 -8.23
C SER A 182 -35.21 -5.29 -7.01
N LEU A 183 -34.37 -6.24 -6.62
CA LEU A 183 -33.44 -6.07 -5.52
C LEU A 183 -32.18 -5.34 -6.04
N LEU A 184 -32.26 -4.01 -6.14
CA LEU A 184 -31.14 -3.16 -6.58
C LEU A 184 -30.46 -2.48 -5.39
N GLU A 185 -29.13 -2.48 -5.40
CA GLU A 185 -28.31 -1.75 -4.43
C GLU A 185 -27.61 -0.58 -5.11
N THR A 186 -27.93 0.64 -4.65
CA THR A 186 -27.25 1.86 -5.09
C THR A 186 -26.09 2.15 -4.15
N HIS A 187 -24.89 2.25 -4.71
CA HIS A 187 -23.67 2.55 -3.98
C HIS A 187 -23.16 3.93 -4.38
N THR A 188 -22.80 4.75 -3.39
CA THR A 188 -22.19 6.07 -3.57
C THR A 188 -20.79 6.07 -2.99
N LEU A 189 -19.79 6.20 -3.86
CA LEU A 189 -18.39 6.41 -3.50
C LEU A 189 -18.07 7.90 -3.61
N ARG A 190 -17.56 8.50 -2.53
CA ARG A 190 -17.18 9.90 -2.48
C ARG A 190 -15.69 10.03 -2.20
N PHE A 191 -14.97 10.61 -3.15
CA PHE A 191 -13.54 10.88 -3.08
C PHE A 191 -13.32 12.34 -2.72
N THR A 192 -12.57 12.61 -1.65
CA THR A 192 -12.27 13.97 -1.20
C THR A 192 -10.78 14.18 -0.97
N ALA A 193 -10.31 15.41 -1.12
CA ALA A 193 -8.93 15.77 -0.79
C ALA A 193 -8.59 15.32 0.66
N PRO A 194 -7.46 14.62 0.89
CA PRO A 194 -7.07 14.17 2.21
C PRO A 194 -6.59 15.35 3.08
N SER A 195 -6.59 15.18 4.39
CA SER A 195 -5.92 16.13 5.29
C SER A 195 -4.43 16.26 4.90
N PRO A 196 -3.84 17.47 4.82
CA PRO A 196 -4.34 18.76 5.33
C PRO A 196 -5.17 19.59 4.32
N PHE A 197 -5.45 19.09 3.11
CA PHE A 197 -6.18 19.85 2.10
C PHE A 197 -7.65 20.07 2.50
N PRO A 198 -8.21 21.27 2.29
CA PRO A 198 -9.65 21.49 2.39
C PRO A 198 -10.40 20.57 1.42
N ARG A 199 -11.35 19.78 1.95
CA ARG A 199 -12.20 18.86 1.15
C ARG A 199 -12.99 19.53 0.02
N ALA A 200 -13.11 20.86 0.03
CA ALA A 200 -13.74 21.62 -1.04
C ALA A 200 -12.91 21.60 -2.35
N LEU A 201 -11.57 21.57 -2.27
CA LEU A 201 -10.66 21.64 -3.41
C LEU A 201 -10.74 20.46 -4.37
N TYR A 202 -11.21 19.31 -3.88
CA TYR A 202 -11.37 18.11 -4.67
C TYR A 202 -12.46 17.25 -4.03
N ASN A 203 -13.57 17.05 -4.73
CA ASN A 203 -14.75 16.35 -4.22
C ASN A 203 -15.49 15.70 -5.39
N VAL A 204 -15.19 14.44 -5.69
CA VAL A 204 -15.83 13.65 -6.76
C VAL A 204 -16.77 12.62 -6.13
N SER A 205 -17.88 12.30 -6.80
CA SER A 205 -18.79 11.24 -6.35
C SER A 205 -19.15 10.32 -7.50
N VAL A 206 -18.87 9.04 -7.37
CA VAL A 206 -19.30 7.98 -8.29
C VAL A 206 -20.51 7.30 -7.66
N VAL A 207 -21.60 7.20 -8.40
CA VAL A 207 -22.80 6.45 -8.01
C VAL A 207 -22.95 5.30 -8.98
N TYR A 208 -23.02 4.07 -8.48
CA TYR A 208 -23.23 2.88 -9.30
C TYR A 208 -24.31 1.99 -8.67
N GLU A 209 -25.03 1.27 -9.51
CA GLU A 209 -26.06 0.33 -9.08
C GLU A 209 -25.60 -1.10 -9.36
N THR A 210 -25.90 -2.00 -8.43
CA THR A 210 -25.69 -3.43 -8.62
C THR A 210 -26.99 -4.21 -8.47
N ASN A 211 -27.08 -5.30 -9.22
CA ASN A 211 -27.98 -6.40 -8.92
C ASN A 211 -27.13 -7.48 -8.21
N PRO A 212 -27.37 -7.78 -6.93
CA PRO A 212 -26.60 -8.75 -6.17
C PRO A 212 -27.07 -10.21 -6.40
N GLU A 213 -28.21 -10.44 -7.06
CA GLU A 213 -28.67 -11.78 -7.44
C GLU A 213 -27.80 -12.34 -8.58
N ASN A 214 -27.52 -11.51 -9.59
CA ASN A 214 -26.66 -11.86 -10.72
C ASN A 214 -25.22 -11.35 -10.58
N GLN A 215 -24.91 -10.60 -9.51
CA GLN A 215 -23.60 -10.00 -9.21
C GLN A 215 -23.08 -9.05 -10.30
N THR A 216 -23.98 -8.33 -10.99
CA THR A 216 -23.62 -7.39 -12.06
C THR A 216 -23.79 -5.93 -11.64
N ILE A 217 -22.99 -5.05 -12.26
CA ILE A 217 -23.18 -3.59 -12.21
C ILE A 217 -24.17 -3.24 -13.33
N THR A 218 -25.26 -2.57 -12.98
CA THR A 218 -26.34 -2.21 -13.92
C THR A 218 -26.21 -0.80 -14.47
N SER A 219 -25.66 0.13 -13.67
CA SER A 219 -25.45 1.52 -14.09
C SER A 219 -24.27 2.14 -13.33
N VAL A 220 -23.63 3.15 -13.94
CA VAL A 220 -22.61 4.01 -13.30
C VAL A 220 -22.83 5.44 -13.74
N SER A 221 -22.70 6.38 -12.81
CA SER A 221 -22.84 7.82 -13.07
C SER A 221 -21.97 8.66 -12.13
N VAL A 222 -21.66 9.89 -12.55
CA VAL A 222 -20.95 10.89 -11.72
C VAL A 222 -21.77 12.18 -11.75
N PRO A 223 -22.54 12.51 -10.69
CA PRO A 223 -23.56 13.57 -10.73
C PRO A 223 -23.07 14.95 -11.20
N THR A 224 -23.81 15.55 -12.14
CA THR A 224 -23.48 16.81 -12.84
C THR A 224 -24.40 18.00 -12.50
N GLY A 225 -25.54 17.79 -11.83
CA GLY A 225 -26.55 18.84 -11.50
C GLY A 225 -26.05 19.93 -10.53
N ASN A 226 -26.91 20.80 -9.97
CA ASN A 226 -26.47 21.94 -9.14
C ASN A 226 -25.60 21.58 -7.91
N GLU A 227 -25.67 20.35 -7.40
CA GLU A 227 -24.74 19.83 -6.38
C GLU A 227 -23.30 19.64 -6.89
N SER A 228 -23.08 19.57 -8.21
CA SER A 228 -21.75 19.57 -8.84
C SER A 228 -21.04 20.91 -8.68
N LYS A 229 -21.76 22.04 -8.65
CA LYS A 229 -21.15 23.37 -8.41
C LYS A 229 -20.53 23.50 -7.01
N LYS A 230 -20.96 22.66 -6.06
CA LYS A 230 -20.35 22.51 -4.71
C LYS A 230 -19.26 21.41 -4.66
N ARG A 231 -19.18 20.57 -5.68
CA ARG A 231 -18.25 19.45 -5.84
C ARG A 231 -17.22 19.85 -6.90
N GLN A 232 -16.17 20.56 -6.49
CA GLN A 232 -15.13 21.01 -7.43
C GLN A 232 -14.48 19.77 -8.09
N VAL A 233 -14.96 19.43 -9.29
CA VAL A 233 -14.39 18.45 -10.19
C VAL A 233 -13.68 19.26 -11.28
N PRO A 234 -12.35 19.22 -11.36
CA PRO A 234 -11.60 19.95 -12.38
C PRO A 234 -12.09 19.63 -13.78
N GLU A 235 -12.21 20.64 -14.64
CA GLU A 235 -12.88 20.52 -15.94
C GLU A 235 -12.27 19.42 -16.83
N THR A 236 -10.94 19.28 -16.84
CA THR A 236 -10.27 18.20 -17.58
C THR A 236 -10.68 16.81 -17.08
N LEU A 237 -10.79 16.63 -15.77
CA LEU A 237 -11.24 15.37 -15.19
C LEU A 237 -12.72 15.12 -15.53
N ARG A 238 -13.58 16.15 -15.47
CA ARG A 238 -14.98 16.06 -15.86
C ARG A 238 -15.12 15.58 -17.31
N ARG A 239 -14.40 16.21 -18.25
CA ARG A 239 -14.39 15.83 -19.67
C ARG A 239 -13.95 14.36 -19.90
N TRP A 240 -12.94 13.89 -19.17
CA TRP A 240 -12.51 12.49 -19.22
C TRP A 240 -13.58 11.52 -18.66
N ILE A 241 -14.21 11.86 -17.52
CA ILE A 241 -15.31 11.06 -16.96
C ILE A 241 -16.49 10.99 -17.94
N ASP A 242 -16.87 12.10 -18.56
CA ASP A 242 -17.96 12.14 -19.56
C ASP A 242 -17.63 11.30 -20.80
N SER A 243 -16.41 11.41 -21.32
CA SER A 243 -15.89 10.57 -22.41
C SER A 243 -15.99 9.07 -22.07
N ARG A 244 -15.52 8.68 -20.86
CA ARG A 244 -15.52 7.29 -20.41
C ARG A 244 -16.93 6.73 -20.21
N LEU A 245 -17.82 7.48 -19.56
CA LEU A 245 -19.21 7.05 -19.34
C LEU A 245 -20.05 7.03 -20.63
N GLY A 246 -19.67 7.81 -21.64
CA GLY A 246 -20.23 7.74 -22.99
C GLY A 246 -19.74 6.55 -23.82
N ASN A 247 -18.67 5.86 -23.41
CA ASN A 247 -18.12 4.71 -24.14
C ASN A 247 -18.81 3.39 -23.70
N PRO A 248 -19.50 2.66 -24.60
CA PRO A 248 -20.23 1.43 -24.26
C PRO A 248 -19.39 0.29 -23.67
N LEU A 249 -18.06 0.34 -23.80
CA LEU A 249 -17.15 -0.67 -23.25
C LEU A 249 -16.63 -0.31 -21.84
N LEU A 250 -16.73 0.96 -21.44
CA LEU A 250 -16.13 1.49 -20.20
C LEU A 250 -17.17 2.10 -19.25
N ASN A 251 -18.42 2.26 -19.71
CA ASN A 251 -19.51 2.89 -18.95
C ASN A 251 -19.91 2.12 -17.67
N LEU A 252 -19.59 0.83 -17.54
CA LEU A 252 -19.81 0.04 -16.32
C LEU A 252 -18.53 -0.23 -15.50
N ASP A 253 -17.38 0.24 -15.96
CA ASP A 253 -16.07 0.05 -15.32
C ASP A 253 -15.84 1.05 -14.17
N VAL A 254 -16.47 0.76 -13.02
CA VAL A 254 -16.29 1.52 -11.77
C VAL A 254 -14.84 1.49 -11.29
N ALA A 255 -14.11 0.39 -11.49
CA ALA A 255 -12.79 0.21 -10.92
C ALA A 255 -11.77 1.18 -11.54
N THR A 256 -11.65 1.21 -12.87
CA THR A 256 -10.71 2.10 -13.56
C THR A 256 -11.19 3.56 -13.54
N LEU A 257 -12.51 3.80 -13.48
CA LEU A 257 -13.05 5.13 -13.21
C LEU A 257 -12.54 5.67 -11.87
N CYS A 258 -12.64 4.87 -10.80
CA CYS A 258 -12.14 5.23 -9.48
C CYS A 258 -10.61 5.34 -9.45
N TRP A 259 -9.89 4.48 -10.19
CA TRP A 259 -8.44 4.58 -10.37
C TRP A 259 -8.05 5.94 -10.96
N GLY A 260 -8.57 6.30 -12.14
CA GLY A 260 -8.22 7.55 -12.82
C GLY A 260 -8.57 8.80 -12.00
N ILE A 261 -9.67 8.79 -11.23
CA ILE A 261 -9.99 9.85 -10.26
C ILE A 261 -8.85 10.03 -9.25
N ASN A 262 -8.36 8.94 -8.65
CA ASN A 262 -7.24 8.98 -7.70
C ASN A 262 -5.93 9.44 -8.37
N ARG A 263 -5.59 8.88 -9.53
CA ARG A 263 -4.35 9.22 -10.26
C ARG A 263 -4.33 10.67 -10.74
N TYR A 264 -5.47 11.23 -11.17
CA TYR A 264 -5.59 12.64 -11.54
C TYR A 264 -5.20 13.57 -10.39
N TRP A 265 -5.58 13.24 -9.16
CA TRP A 265 -5.20 14.01 -7.97
C TRP A 265 -3.69 13.94 -7.71
N GLU A 266 -3.09 12.75 -7.76
CA GLU A 266 -1.63 12.59 -7.61
C GLU A 266 -0.85 13.43 -8.65
N ALA A 267 -1.24 13.34 -9.92
CA ALA A 267 -0.59 14.09 -11.00
C ALA A 267 -0.83 15.62 -10.89
N SER A 268 -2.01 16.04 -10.41
CA SER A 268 -2.29 17.45 -10.12
C SER A 268 -1.44 17.99 -8.99
N LEU A 269 -1.21 17.18 -7.94
CA LEU A 269 -0.35 17.54 -6.82
C LEU A 269 1.13 17.61 -7.24
N ALA A 270 1.62 16.63 -8.01
CA ALA A 270 2.98 16.64 -8.56
C ALA A 270 3.22 17.84 -9.49
N ARG A 271 2.24 18.20 -10.35
CA ARG A 271 2.28 19.43 -11.17
C ARG A 271 2.25 20.70 -10.31
N ALA A 272 1.48 20.73 -9.22
CA ALA A 272 1.47 21.86 -8.29
C ALA A 272 2.81 22.05 -7.56
N GLN A 273 3.49 20.96 -7.18
CA GLN A 273 4.83 20.97 -6.61
C GLN A 273 5.88 21.49 -7.60
N LEU A 274 5.83 21.03 -8.86
CA LEU A 274 6.65 21.55 -9.95
C LEU A 274 6.49 23.08 -10.09
N TRP A 275 5.26 23.58 -10.13
CA TRP A 275 5.00 25.02 -10.19
C TRP A 275 5.50 25.77 -8.95
N ALA A 276 5.27 25.24 -7.74
CA ALA A 276 5.72 25.87 -6.50
C ALA A 276 7.26 25.94 -6.40
N HIS A 277 7.97 25.01 -7.05
CA HIS A 277 9.42 25.03 -7.18
C HIS A 277 9.89 26.07 -8.21
N ILE A 278 9.29 26.10 -9.40
CA ILE A 278 9.63 27.07 -10.45
C ILE A 278 9.34 28.50 -9.98
N GLU A 279 8.23 28.74 -9.29
CA GLU A 279 7.92 30.04 -8.68
C GLU A 279 8.88 30.39 -7.54
N LYS A 280 9.30 29.43 -6.71
CA LYS A 280 10.35 29.66 -5.68
C LYS A 280 11.67 30.10 -6.33
N LYS A 281 12.07 29.48 -7.45
CA LYS A 281 13.37 29.72 -8.07
C LYS A 281 13.38 30.97 -8.97
N TYR A 282 12.38 31.13 -9.83
CA TYR A 282 12.33 32.14 -10.88
C TYR A 282 11.26 33.24 -10.67
N GLY A 283 10.50 33.18 -9.56
CA GLY A 283 9.51 34.20 -9.21
C GLY A 283 10.14 35.51 -8.70
N ARG A 284 9.37 36.61 -8.81
CA ARG A 284 9.84 37.98 -8.49
C ARG A 284 10.41 38.14 -7.08
N ALA A 285 9.94 37.35 -6.11
CA ALA A 285 10.40 37.40 -4.72
C ALA A 285 11.74 36.68 -4.48
N SER A 286 12.15 35.76 -5.36
CA SER A 286 13.40 35.01 -5.25
C SER A 286 14.61 35.94 -5.44
N LEU A 287 14.54 36.77 -6.49
CA LEU A 287 15.60 37.69 -6.90
C LEU A 287 15.83 38.87 -5.95
N ALA A 288 15.03 39.00 -4.89
CA ALA A 288 15.22 39.97 -3.81
C ALA A 288 15.86 39.38 -2.54
N ARG A 289 15.90 38.04 -2.39
CA ARG A 289 16.55 37.34 -1.26
C ARG A 289 17.86 36.68 -1.72
N ASN A 290 18.81 37.51 -2.14
CA ASN A 290 20.23 37.11 -2.21
C ASN A 290 20.79 36.92 -0.79
N GLY A 291 20.49 35.78 -0.16
CA GLY A 291 20.95 35.49 1.20
C GLY A 291 20.43 34.18 1.78
N LYS A 292 21.27 33.14 1.70
CA LYS A 292 21.22 31.90 2.52
C LYS A 292 19.83 31.27 2.68
N ASP A 293 19.36 30.59 1.63
CA ASP A 293 18.62 29.32 1.81
C ASP A 293 19.43 28.27 1.04
N LYS A 294 19.86 27.19 1.71
CA LYS A 294 20.53 26.06 1.04
C LYS A 294 19.56 25.41 0.04
N ASP A 295 20.11 24.79 -1.00
CA ASP A 295 19.38 23.96 -1.96
C ASP A 295 18.90 22.63 -1.34
N ASP A 296 18.06 22.73 -0.32
CA ASP A 296 17.12 21.66 0.00
C ASP A 296 16.07 21.64 -1.12
N VAL A 297 16.39 20.90 -2.18
CA VAL A 297 15.40 20.40 -3.13
C VAL A 297 14.47 19.51 -2.31
N PRO A 298 13.22 19.92 -2.04
CA PRO A 298 12.28 19.04 -1.35
C PRO A 298 12.05 17.88 -2.32
N ALA A 299 12.37 16.66 -1.91
CA ALA A 299 12.14 15.50 -2.74
C ALA A 299 10.66 15.51 -3.19
N LEU A 300 10.41 15.58 -4.50
CA LEU A 300 9.04 15.65 -5.06
C LEU A 300 8.18 14.41 -4.68
N HIS A 301 8.78 13.41 -4.03
CA HIS A 301 8.16 12.14 -3.64
C HIS A 301 8.33 11.87 -2.12
N GLY A 302 8.69 12.87 -1.31
CA GLY A 302 8.81 12.72 0.13
C GLY A 302 7.45 12.50 0.79
N GLY A 303 7.16 11.27 1.24
CA GLY A 303 5.93 10.87 1.95
C GLY A 303 5.76 11.45 3.36
N GLY A 304 6.27 12.66 3.60
CA GLY A 304 6.08 13.40 4.83
C GLY A 304 4.72 14.10 4.90
N VAL A 305 4.28 14.41 6.11
CA VAL A 305 3.04 15.19 6.32
C VAL A 305 3.22 16.60 5.77
N ILE A 306 2.47 16.94 4.72
CA ILE A 306 2.47 18.26 4.08
C ILE A 306 2.18 19.33 5.13
N LYS A 307 3.09 20.31 5.26
CA LYS A 307 2.97 21.40 6.23
C LYS A 307 1.99 22.46 5.74
N LEU A 308 1.39 23.21 6.67
CA LEU A 308 0.45 24.29 6.34
C LEU A 308 1.07 25.38 5.44
N SER A 309 2.38 25.62 5.56
CA SER A 309 3.16 26.52 4.69
C SER A 309 3.32 25.99 3.27
N GLU A 310 3.49 24.68 3.11
CA GLU A 310 3.56 24.00 1.81
C GLU A 310 2.18 23.98 1.15
N LEU A 311 1.13 23.65 1.91
CA LEU A 311 -0.25 23.70 1.44
C LEU A 311 -0.60 25.08 0.83
N ARG A 312 -0.26 26.17 1.52
CA ARG A 312 -0.47 27.55 1.01
C ARG A 312 0.28 27.85 -0.29
N ARG A 313 1.41 27.18 -0.56
CA ARG A 313 2.17 27.30 -1.82
C ARG A 313 1.64 26.40 -2.93
N LEU A 314 1.08 25.23 -2.59
CA LEU A 314 0.60 24.24 -3.56
C LEU A 314 -0.82 24.56 -4.08
N VAL A 315 -1.73 24.99 -3.20
CA VAL A 315 -3.15 25.23 -3.56
C VAL A 315 -3.33 26.18 -4.76
N PRO A 316 -2.61 27.32 -4.88
CA PRO A 316 -2.70 28.22 -6.04
C PRO A 316 -2.22 27.62 -7.37
N HIS A 317 -1.69 26.40 -7.37
CA HIS A 317 -1.11 25.75 -8.53
C HIS A 317 -1.80 24.44 -8.94
N LEU A 318 -2.75 23.93 -8.14
CA LEU A 318 -3.45 22.66 -8.42
C LEU A 318 -4.11 22.63 -9.80
N GLU A 319 -4.77 23.72 -10.22
CA GLU A 319 -5.43 23.83 -11.54
C GLU A 319 -4.60 24.61 -12.57
N ARG A 320 -3.37 25.01 -12.22
CA ARG A 320 -2.53 25.84 -13.08
C ARG A 320 -1.95 25.03 -14.24
N ASN A 321 -2.31 25.38 -15.48
CA ASN A 321 -1.75 24.75 -16.68
C ASN A 321 -0.59 25.54 -17.32
N THR A 322 -0.40 26.82 -16.97
CA THR A 322 0.63 27.68 -17.57
C THR A 322 1.29 28.64 -16.56
N MET A 323 2.59 28.88 -16.70
CA MET A 323 3.35 29.85 -15.92
C MET A 323 4.14 30.79 -16.84
N VAL A 324 4.08 32.09 -16.57
CA VAL A 324 4.89 33.10 -17.26
C VAL A 324 6.05 33.50 -16.35
N ILE A 325 7.26 33.19 -16.77
CA ILE A 325 8.50 33.58 -16.11
C ILE A 325 8.97 34.89 -16.74
N ASN A 326 9.15 35.91 -15.90
CA ASN A 326 9.69 37.21 -16.29
C ASN A 326 10.92 37.44 -15.40
N PRO A 327 12.16 37.30 -15.92
CA PRO A 327 13.37 37.58 -15.15
C PRO A 327 13.39 39.07 -14.75
N ALA A 328 13.80 39.37 -13.51
CA ALA A 328 13.81 40.75 -13.03
C ALA A 328 14.90 41.59 -13.73
N SER A 329 14.71 42.92 -13.70
CA SER A 329 15.65 43.97 -14.15
C SER A 329 16.19 43.85 -15.59
N SER A 330 15.30 43.95 -16.59
CA SER A 330 15.39 44.92 -17.70
C SER A 330 14.25 44.69 -18.70
N ASN A 331 13.91 45.70 -19.51
CA ASN A 331 12.95 45.53 -20.63
C ASN A 331 13.50 44.63 -21.75
N THR A 332 14.80 44.32 -21.74
CA THR A 332 15.53 43.60 -22.79
C THR A 332 15.59 42.08 -22.61
N LYS A 333 15.09 41.52 -21.50
CA LYS A 333 15.19 40.08 -21.21
C LYS A 333 14.06 39.24 -21.83
N PRO A 334 14.31 37.93 -22.12
CA PRO A 334 13.30 37.01 -22.62
C PRO A 334 12.14 36.82 -21.65
N ARG A 335 10.92 36.85 -22.18
CA ARG A 335 9.68 36.43 -21.51
C ARG A 335 9.38 34.99 -21.90
N ILE A 336 9.23 34.13 -20.91
CA ILE A 336 9.15 32.68 -21.10
C ILE A 336 7.78 32.19 -20.61
N LEU A 337 7.09 31.43 -21.45
CA LEU A 337 5.83 30.77 -21.15
C LEU A 337 6.09 29.26 -21.07
N LEU A 338 5.84 28.68 -19.91
CA LEU A 338 5.89 27.23 -19.71
C LEU A 338 4.46 26.73 -19.52
N SER A 339 3.99 25.88 -20.42
CA SER A 339 2.76 25.10 -20.25
C SER A 339 3.12 23.73 -19.67
N ASN A 340 2.22 23.18 -18.86
CA ASN A 340 2.21 21.77 -18.50
C ASN A 340 0.76 21.36 -18.32
N VAL A 341 0.15 20.83 -19.38
CA VAL A 341 -1.24 20.41 -19.37
C VAL A 341 -1.31 19.00 -18.80
N LEU A 342 -2.13 18.81 -17.78
CA LEU A 342 -2.52 17.48 -17.33
C LEU A 342 -3.62 16.95 -18.26
N ALA A 343 -3.36 15.83 -18.93
CA ALA A 343 -4.34 15.05 -19.68
C ALA A 343 -4.55 13.69 -19.00
N MET A 344 -5.61 12.98 -19.37
CA MET A 344 -5.90 11.61 -18.93
C MET A 344 -5.96 10.70 -20.15
N ASP A 345 -5.44 9.49 -20.03
CA ASP A 345 -5.66 8.45 -21.04
C ASP A 345 -7.10 7.92 -20.96
N ASP A 346 -7.80 7.87 -22.10
CA ASP A 346 -9.22 7.54 -22.15
C ASP A 346 -9.52 6.09 -21.71
N TRP A 347 -8.57 5.17 -21.91
CA TRP A 347 -8.74 3.73 -21.63
C TRP A 347 -8.27 3.34 -20.23
N THR A 348 -7.04 3.66 -19.89
CA THR A 348 -6.38 3.29 -18.62
C THR A 348 -6.69 4.24 -17.47
N GLY A 349 -7.09 5.48 -17.77
CA GLY A 349 -7.20 6.54 -16.77
C GLY A 349 -5.85 6.97 -16.20
N GLU A 350 -4.73 6.64 -16.86
CA GLU A 350 -3.41 7.06 -16.40
C GLU A 350 -3.16 8.54 -16.80
N PRO A 351 -2.72 9.40 -15.86
CA PRO A 351 -2.48 10.81 -16.12
C PRO A 351 -1.19 11.04 -16.92
N GLN A 352 -1.26 11.96 -17.87
CA GLN A 352 -0.13 12.39 -18.69
C GLN A 352 0.13 13.88 -18.49
N LEU A 353 1.34 14.24 -18.07
CA LEU A 353 1.82 15.62 -18.07
C LEU A 353 2.40 15.94 -19.45
N ARG A 354 1.87 17.00 -20.09
CA ARG A 354 2.30 17.48 -21.41
C ARG A 354 2.96 18.85 -21.27
N PRO A 355 4.27 18.90 -21.00
CA PRO A 355 5.01 20.14 -20.85
C PRO A 355 5.43 20.71 -22.20
N GLU A 356 5.29 22.02 -22.38
CA GLU A 356 5.81 22.75 -23.54
C GLU A 356 6.40 24.08 -23.07
N LEU A 357 7.49 24.50 -23.71
CA LEU A 357 8.19 25.75 -23.39
C LEU A 357 8.13 26.67 -24.60
N SER A 358 7.82 27.95 -24.40
CA SER A 358 7.89 28.97 -25.46
C SER A 358 8.61 30.23 -24.97
N VAL A 359 9.41 30.85 -25.84
CA VAL A 359 10.24 32.02 -25.52
C VAL A 359 9.92 33.17 -26.46
N SER A 360 9.83 34.38 -25.90
CA SER A 360 9.61 35.62 -26.64
C SER A 360 10.61 36.68 -26.18
N VAL A 361 11.24 37.39 -27.11
CA VAL A 361 12.29 38.38 -26.80
C VAL A 361 11.87 39.75 -27.33
N SER A 362 11.49 40.66 -26.43
CA SER A 362 10.82 41.93 -26.75
C SER A 362 11.60 42.89 -27.66
N HIS A 363 12.91 42.73 -27.78
CA HIS A 363 13.80 43.59 -28.57
C HIS A 363 14.54 42.83 -29.70
N ALA A 364 14.22 41.56 -29.94
CA ALA A 364 14.76 40.82 -31.08
C ALA A 364 13.88 41.05 -32.32
N SER A 365 14.45 40.89 -33.53
CA SER A 365 13.62 40.80 -34.74
C SER A 365 12.68 39.58 -34.64
N GLY A 366 11.53 39.62 -35.32
CA GLY A 366 10.55 38.52 -35.26
C GLY A 366 11.16 37.16 -35.66
N GLU A 367 12.07 37.16 -36.64
CA GLU A 367 12.83 35.98 -37.05
C GLU A 367 13.82 35.50 -35.98
N ALA A 368 14.55 36.42 -35.34
CA ALA A 368 15.49 36.07 -34.27
C ALA A 368 14.75 35.53 -33.03
N SER A 369 13.64 36.15 -32.61
CA SER A 369 12.81 35.62 -31.51
C SER A 369 12.22 34.25 -31.86
N ARG A 370 11.77 34.03 -33.11
CA ARG A 370 11.27 32.73 -33.57
C ARG A 370 12.37 31.67 -33.59
N LYS A 371 13.59 32.01 -34.00
CA LYS A 371 14.73 31.09 -33.97
C LYS A 371 15.09 30.70 -32.54
N ILE A 372 15.11 31.66 -31.61
CA ILE A 372 15.34 31.40 -30.18
C ILE A 372 14.25 30.48 -29.61
N ASP A 373 12.97 30.72 -29.93
CA ASP A 373 11.84 29.87 -29.52
C ASP A 373 11.99 28.42 -30.03
N VAL A 374 12.28 28.24 -31.32
CA VAL A 374 12.44 26.91 -31.94
C VAL A 374 13.63 26.14 -31.37
N GLU A 375 14.81 26.77 -31.22
CA GLU A 375 15.98 26.11 -30.64
C GLU A 375 15.77 25.82 -29.14
N THR A 376 15.10 26.71 -28.39
CA THR A 376 14.78 26.45 -26.98
C THR A 376 13.79 25.28 -26.84
N LYS A 377 12.75 25.22 -27.70
CA LYS A 377 11.82 24.08 -27.76
C LYS A 377 12.54 22.78 -28.05
N LYS A 378 13.43 22.78 -29.04
CA LYS A 378 14.25 21.62 -29.43
C LYS A 378 15.16 21.17 -28.29
N LEU A 379 15.84 22.09 -27.60
CA LEU A 379 16.64 21.81 -26.41
C LEU A 379 15.78 21.21 -25.29
N PHE A 380 14.63 21.81 -24.99
CA PHE A 380 13.71 21.35 -23.95
C PHE A 380 13.20 19.93 -24.22
N HIS A 381 12.74 19.64 -25.44
CA HIS A 381 12.34 18.28 -25.82
C HIS A 381 13.51 17.30 -25.84
N GLY A 382 14.71 17.73 -26.23
CA GLY A 382 15.95 16.94 -26.10
C GLY A 382 16.17 16.50 -24.66
N LEU A 383 16.22 17.45 -23.72
CA LEU A 383 16.39 17.20 -22.28
C LEU A 383 15.30 16.29 -21.69
N LEU A 384 14.04 16.46 -22.11
CA LEU A 384 12.94 15.56 -21.72
C LEU A 384 13.16 14.13 -22.23
N SER A 385 13.60 13.97 -23.48
CA SER A 385 13.79 12.66 -24.11
C SER A 385 15.00 11.89 -23.54
N GLU A 386 16.11 12.59 -23.30
CA GLU A 386 17.35 12.03 -22.74
C GLU A 386 17.10 11.42 -21.35
N HIS A 387 16.43 12.18 -20.48
CA HIS A 387 16.12 11.75 -19.11
C HIS A 387 14.97 10.74 -19.05
N GLY A 388 14.05 10.78 -20.04
CA GLY A 388 12.97 9.80 -20.19
C GLY A 388 13.44 8.43 -20.67
N ALA A 389 14.47 8.37 -21.53
CA ALA A 389 15.01 7.11 -22.05
C ALA A 389 15.78 6.31 -20.99
N GLY A 390 16.52 6.98 -20.11
CA GLY A 390 17.38 6.33 -19.10
C GLY A 390 16.65 5.76 -17.88
N THR A 391 15.34 5.99 -17.71
CA THR A 391 14.56 5.53 -16.54
C THR A 391 13.40 4.59 -16.91
N ALA A 392 13.52 3.90 -18.06
CA ALA A 392 12.52 3.00 -18.63
C ALA A 392 12.36 1.65 -17.90
N GLN A 393 12.21 1.68 -16.57
CA GLN A 393 11.80 0.52 -15.75
C GLN A 393 10.61 0.89 -14.85
N GLY A 394 9.55 1.43 -15.47
CA GLY A 394 8.28 1.75 -14.83
C GLY A 394 7.38 2.63 -15.70
N LEU A 395 6.33 2.04 -16.28
CA LEU A 395 5.26 2.65 -17.08
C LEU A 395 5.68 3.57 -18.26
N VAL A 396 5.55 3.03 -19.47
CA VAL A 396 5.51 3.79 -20.72
C VAL A 396 4.43 4.87 -20.64
N GLY A 397 4.80 6.14 -20.84
CA GLY A 397 3.87 7.27 -21.00
C GLY A 397 3.78 8.26 -19.82
N VAL A 398 4.32 7.93 -18.64
CA VAL A 398 4.24 8.82 -17.46
C VAL A 398 5.48 9.72 -17.37
N MET A 399 5.38 10.94 -17.94
CA MET A 399 6.40 11.99 -17.77
C MET A 399 6.47 12.43 -16.29
N ARG A 400 7.53 11.98 -15.57
CA ARG A 400 7.72 12.31 -14.16
C ARG A 400 8.00 13.80 -13.95
N ALA A 401 7.42 14.39 -12.91
CA ALA A 401 7.56 15.82 -12.61
C ALA A 401 9.02 16.27 -12.36
N ASP A 402 9.91 15.38 -11.89
CA ASP A 402 11.33 15.65 -11.71
C ASP A 402 12.10 15.76 -13.04
N VAL A 403 11.69 15.02 -14.08
CA VAL A 403 12.25 15.14 -15.44
C VAL A 403 11.84 16.48 -16.05
N ILE A 404 10.55 16.84 -15.91
CA ILE A 404 10.03 18.15 -16.34
C ILE A 404 10.76 19.29 -15.63
N LEU A 405 11.00 19.17 -14.32
CA LEU A 405 11.74 20.18 -13.55
C LEU A 405 13.20 20.31 -14.02
N ARG A 406 13.89 19.20 -14.29
CA ARG A 406 15.27 19.21 -14.80
C ARG A 406 15.37 19.82 -16.20
N ALA A 407 14.52 19.39 -17.14
CA ALA A 407 14.46 19.97 -18.48
C ALA A 407 14.11 21.47 -18.46
N THR A 408 13.19 21.87 -17.57
CA THR A 408 12.85 23.28 -17.32
C THR A 408 14.07 24.06 -16.82
N ASN A 409 14.74 23.57 -15.78
CA ASN A 409 15.92 24.22 -15.22
C ASN A 409 17.05 24.37 -16.25
N GLY A 410 17.32 23.33 -17.06
CA GLY A 410 18.35 23.37 -18.11
C GLY A 410 18.03 24.37 -19.22
N ALA A 411 16.82 24.31 -19.78
CA ALA A 411 16.40 25.25 -20.82
C ALA A 411 16.34 26.71 -20.31
N LEU A 412 15.87 26.93 -19.07
CA LEU A 412 15.89 28.25 -18.45
C LEU A 412 17.31 28.75 -18.17
N GLY A 413 18.25 27.88 -17.77
CA GLY A 413 19.65 28.26 -17.55
C GLY A 413 20.32 28.81 -18.81
N VAL A 414 20.11 28.12 -19.95
CA VAL A 414 20.62 28.57 -21.26
C VAL A 414 19.98 29.90 -21.71
N VAL A 415 18.66 30.08 -21.52
CA VAL A 415 17.95 31.29 -21.96
C VAL A 415 18.18 32.49 -21.04
N LEU A 416 18.44 32.27 -19.75
CA LEU A 416 18.63 33.32 -18.75
C LEU A 416 20.11 33.61 -18.41
N GLY A 417 21.04 32.76 -18.84
CA GLY A 417 22.48 32.93 -18.64
C GLY A 417 22.96 32.64 -17.22
N SER A 418 22.49 31.53 -16.61
CA SER A 418 22.81 31.10 -15.24
C SER A 418 23.44 29.72 -15.18
#